data_AF-A0A5C8TMR9-F1
#
_entry.id   AF-A0A5C8TMR9-F1
#
_cell.length_a   1.000
_cell.length_b   1.000
_cell.length_c   1.000
_cell.angle_alpha   90.00
_cell.angle_beta   90.00
_cell.angle_gamma   90.00
#
_symmetry.space_group_name_H-M   'P 1'
#
loop_
_entity.id
_entity.type
_entity.pdbx_description
1 polymer ?
#
loop_
_entity_poly.entity_id
_entity_poly.type
_entity_poly.pdbx_seq_one_letter_code
_entity_poly.pdbx_strand_id
1 'polypeptide(L)'
;MKRALVALALMLGAQTCLAAPSMDEEEAEMVQGLVRIVGAQAGITLYCRKAYAIDDKVSEGLLRTVRPTLDKAIGHRQAQAAIDEEGQRLSKEIADIGAERWCADQRDILNTDGIRVFLD
;
A
#
# COMPACT_ATOMS: atom_id res chain seq x y z
N MET A 1 -17.33 44.10 -36.35
CA MET A 1 -17.56 42.67 -36.08
C MET A 1 -16.43 41.86 -36.71
N LYS A 2 -15.79 40.95 -35.94
CA LYS A 2 -15.20 39.63 -36.34
C LYS A 2 -14.26 39.63 -37.58
N ARG A 3 -13.00 39.15 -37.61
CA ARG A 3 -12.19 38.13 -36.87
C ARG A 3 -10.73 38.34 -37.36
N ALA A 4 -9.70 38.33 -36.50
CA ALA A 4 -8.83 37.17 -36.18
C ALA A 4 -8.35 36.43 -37.44
N LEU A 5 -7.05 36.25 -37.69
CA LEU A 5 -6.17 35.39 -36.90
C LEU A 5 -4.68 35.77 -37.08
N VAL A 6 -4.02 35.95 -35.94
CA VAL A 6 -2.58 36.06 -35.73
C VAL A 6 -1.93 34.68 -35.92
N ALA A 7 -0.73 34.71 -36.48
CA ALA A 7 0.15 33.58 -36.73
C ALA A 7 0.21 32.58 -35.57
N LEU A 8 -0.05 31.31 -35.88
CA LEU A 8 0.06 30.19 -34.95
C LEU A 8 1.54 29.98 -34.61
N ALA A 9 1.81 30.12 -33.32
CA ALA A 9 3.13 30.07 -32.73
C ALA A 9 3.84 28.73 -32.96
N LEU A 10 5.08 28.85 -33.44
CA LEU A 10 6.19 27.99 -33.06
C LEU A 10 6.21 27.88 -31.53
N MET A 11 5.89 26.71 -30.98
CA MET A 11 6.42 26.19 -29.70
C MET A 11 6.07 24.69 -29.59
N LEU A 12 6.59 23.89 -30.53
CA LEU A 12 6.89 22.48 -30.25
C LEU A 12 8.12 22.45 -29.34
N GLY A 13 7.92 22.75 -28.06
CA GLY A 13 8.97 22.91 -27.08
C GLY A 13 8.50 22.53 -25.69
N ALA A 14 7.91 21.35 -25.55
CA ALA A 14 7.72 20.70 -24.26
C ALA A 14 7.71 19.20 -24.51
N GLN A 15 8.88 18.66 -24.85
CA GLN A 15 9.17 17.28 -24.50
C GLN A 15 8.99 17.23 -22.97
N THR A 16 7.95 16.52 -22.55
CA THR A 16 7.72 16.18 -21.15
C THR A 16 8.92 15.35 -20.71
N CYS A 17 9.94 16.01 -20.19
CA CYS A 17 10.91 15.36 -19.32
C CYS A 17 10.09 14.80 -18.15
N LEU A 18 9.78 13.50 -18.19
CA LEU A 18 9.49 12.75 -16.98
C LEU A 18 10.76 12.89 -16.14
N ALA A 19 10.75 13.86 -15.23
CA ALA A 19 11.78 13.98 -14.22
C ALA A 19 11.80 12.66 -13.44
N ALA A 20 13.00 12.11 -13.23
CA ALA A 20 13.14 10.94 -12.37
C ALA A 20 12.59 11.30 -10.97
N PRO A 21 11.89 10.37 -10.29
CA PRO A 21 11.36 10.61 -8.97
C PRO A 21 12.47 11.08 -8.03
N SER A 22 12.13 12.01 -7.15
CA SER A 22 13.06 12.51 -6.14
C SER A 22 13.29 11.46 -5.06
N MET A 23 14.43 11.54 -4.36
CA MET A 23 14.71 10.65 -3.22
C MET A 23 13.63 10.75 -2.13
N ASP A 24 13.06 11.93 -1.94
CA ASP A 24 11.99 12.17 -0.97
C ASP A 24 10.68 11.46 -1.37
N GLU A 25 10.37 11.37 -2.66
CA GLU A 25 9.21 10.63 -3.18
C GLU A 25 9.40 9.12 -3.01
N GLU A 26 10.59 8.60 -3.30
CA GLU A 26 10.92 7.18 -3.12
C GLU A 26 10.82 6.77 -1.63
N GLU A 27 11.30 7.61 -0.72
CA GLU A 27 11.18 7.37 0.72
C GLU A 27 9.71 7.37 1.18
N ALA A 28 8.91 8.32 0.69
CA ALA A 28 7.48 8.38 1.01
C ALA A 28 6.71 7.15 0.50
N GLU A 29 6.99 6.69 -0.72
CA GLU A 29 6.42 5.48 -1.29
C GLU A 29 6.82 4.24 -0.49
N MET A 30 8.09 4.13 -0.11
CA MET A 30 8.59 3.04 0.75
C MET A 30 7.83 3.02 2.08
N VAL A 31 7.74 4.16 2.76
CA VAL A 31 7.02 4.28 4.05
C VAL A 31 5.56 3.87 3.91
N GLN A 32 4.88 4.35 2.87
CA GLN A 32 3.50 3.98 2.60
C GLN A 32 3.35 2.47 2.34
N GLY A 33 4.29 1.88 1.59
CA GLY A 33 4.34 0.44 1.36
C GLY A 33 4.47 -0.35 2.66
N LEU A 34 5.40 0.04 3.54
CA LEU A 34 5.60 -0.60 4.84
C LEU A 34 4.33 -0.51 5.72
N VAL A 35 3.68 0.65 5.76
CA VAL A 35 2.41 0.85 6.50
C VAL A 35 1.31 -0.08 5.99
N ARG A 36 1.12 -0.15 4.66
CA ARG A 36 0.13 -1.03 4.04
C ARG A 36 0.40 -2.51 4.33
N ILE A 37 1.67 -2.94 4.33
CA ILE A 37 2.02 -4.32 4.68
C ILE A 37 1.64 -4.61 6.14
N VAL A 38 1.95 -3.72 7.08
CA VAL A 38 1.55 -3.91 8.49
C VAL A 38 0.03 -3.98 8.63
N GLY A 39 -0.68 -3.05 7.97
CA GLY A 39 -2.15 -3.02 7.95
C GLY A 39 -2.73 -4.33 7.40
N ALA A 40 -2.29 -4.77 6.23
CA ALA A 40 -2.75 -6.01 5.60
C ALA A 40 -2.51 -7.24 6.50
N GLN A 41 -1.34 -7.35 7.14
CA GLN A 41 -1.07 -8.47 8.05
C GLN A 41 -1.96 -8.45 9.30
N ALA A 42 -2.24 -7.27 9.86
CA ALA A 42 -3.20 -7.13 10.95
C ALA A 42 -4.61 -7.55 10.50
N GLY A 43 -5.04 -7.13 9.31
CA GLY A 43 -6.31 -7.54 8.71
C GLY A 43 -6.40 -9.05 8.51
N ILE A 44 -5.37 -9.68 7.93
CA ILE A 44 -5.33 -11.14 7.70
C ILE A 44 -5.48 -11.90 9.03
N THR A 45 -4.71 -11.49 10.03
CA THR A 45 -4.69 -12.10 11.38
C THR A 45 -6.07 -12.02 12.05
N LEU A 46 -6.77 -10.88 11.89
CA LEU A 46 -8.04 -10.63 12.57
C LEU A 46 -9.25 -11.23 11.83
N TYR A 47 -9.26 -11.18 10.50
CA TYR A 47 -10.46 -11.47 9.72
C TYR A 47 -10.41 -12.79 8.93
N CYS A 48 -9.22 -13.22 8.48
CA CYS A 48 -9.13 -14.31 7.50
C CYS A 48 -9.06 -15.72 8.11
N ARG A 49 -8.69 -15.84 9.39
CA ARG A 49 -8.58 -17.13 10.09
C ARG A 49 -9.88 -17.92 10.18
N LYS A 50 -11.04 -17.27 9.97
CA LYS A 50 -12.33 -17.97 9.95
C LYS A 50 -12.57 -18.74 8.65
N ALA A 51 -11.99 -18.28 7.54
CA ALA A 51 -12.20 -18.84 6.22
C ALA A 51 -10.98 -19.62 5.70
N TYR A 52 -9.78 -19.30 6.19
CA TYR A 52 -8.53 -19.80 5.65
C TYR A 52 -7.54 -20.26 6.73
N ALA A 53 -6.73 -21.26 6.39
CA ALA A 53 -5.56 -21.65 7.18
C ALA A 53 -4.42 -20.65 6.92
N ILE A 54 -3.86 -20.09 7.98
CA ILE A 54 -2.82 -19.05 7.90
C ILE A 54 -1.50 -19.61 8.44
N ASP A 55 -0.39 -19.37 7.74
CA ASP A 55 0.96 -19.60 8.25
C ASP A 55 1.36 -18.45 9.20
N ASP A 56 1.10 -18.65 10.49
CA ASP A 56 1.44 -17.66 11.52
C ASP A 56 2.95 -17.35 11.56
N LYS A 57 3.84 -18.29 11.18
CA LYS A 57 5.28 -18.02 11.17
C LYS A 57 5.67 -17.04 10.08
N VAL A 58 5.10 -17.20 8.89
CA VAL A 58 5.32 -16.27 7.76
C VAL A 58 4.69 -14.91 8.09
N SER A 59 3.44 -14.89 8.56
CA SER A 59 2.74 -13.65 8.90
C SER A 59 3.44 -12.85 10.00
N GLU A 60 3.82 -13.51 11.11
CA GLU A 60 4.60 -12.85 12.17
C GLU A 60 6.01 -12.47 11.71
N GLY A 61 6.64 -13.29 10.87
CA GLY A 61 7.96 -13.01 10.31
C GLY A 61 8.00 -11.72 9.49
N LEU A 62 6.95 -11.46 8.70
CA LEU A 62 6.77 -10.22 7.96
C LEU A 62 6.65 -9.02 8.91
N LEU A 63 5.79 -9.12 9.94
CA LEU A 63 5.63 -8.05 10.92
C LEU A 63 6.91 -7.75 11.70
N ARG A 64 7.67 -8.78 12.10
CA ARG A 64 8.98 -8.63 12.78
C ARG A 64 10.03 -7.91 11.93
N THR A 65 9.89 -7.95 10.60
CA THR A 65 10.82 -7.28 9.67
C THR A 65 10.35 -5.86 9.35
N VAL A 66 9.07 -5.71 9.03
CA VAL A 66 8.50 -4.47 8.51
C VAL A 66 8.36 -3.43 9.61
N ARG A 67 7.88 -3.80 10.81
CA ARG A 67 7.62 -2.83 11.88
C ARG A 67 8.89 -2.10 12.35
N PRO A 68 10.02 -2.78 12.63
CA PRO A 68 11.26 -2.09 12.97
C PRO A 68 11.82 -1.24 11.83
N THR A 69 11.58 -1.63 10.57
CA THR A 69 12.02 -0.87 9.40
C THR A 69 11.23 0.44 9.28
N LEU A 70 9.91 0.38 9.46
CA LEU A 70 9.05 1.55 9.48
C LEU A 70 9.39 2.49 10.65
N ASP A 71 9.58 1.93 11.86
CA ASP A 71 9.98 2.69 13.03
C ASP A 71 11.34 3.40 12.82
N LYS A 72 12.27 2.83 12.04
CA LYS A 72 13.55 3.46 11.69
C LYS A 72 13.40 4.57 10.64
N ALA A 73 12.50 4.39 9.68
CA ALA A 73 12.28 5.35 8.60
C ALA A 73 11.66 6.66 9.12
N ILE A 74 10.58 6.56 9.91
CA ILE A 74 9.80 7.74 10.33
C ILE A 74 9.74 7.94 11.84
N GLY A 75 10.40 7.09 12.63
CA GLY A 75 10.34 7.15 14.09
C GLY A 75 9.08 6.49 14.65
N HIS A 76 9.25 5.86 15.81
CA HIS A 76 8.21 5.01 16.42
C HIS A 76 6.84 5.66 16.60
N ARG A 77 6.77 6.94 17.01
CA ARG A 77 5.49 7.64 17.20
C ARG A 77 4.75 7.89 15.88
N GLN A 78 5.47 8.29 14.84
CA GLN A 78 4.87 8.55 13.52
C GLN A 78 4.46 7.22 12.86
N ALA A 79 5.29 6.19 13.01
CA ALA A 79 4.98 4.83 12.59
C ALA A 79 3.69 4.30 13.24
N GLN A 80 3.54 4.47 14.57
CA GLN A 80 2.32 4.06 15.26
C GLN A 80 1.10 4.82 14.73
N ALA A 81 1.18 6.14 14.58
CA ALA A 81 0.08 6.94 14.05
C ALA A 81 -0.33 6.51 12.63
N ALA A 82 0.64 6.29 11.73
CA ALA A 82 0.38 5.84 10.37
C ALA A 82 -0.27 4.45 10.33
N ILE A 83 0.15 3.54 11.22
CA ILE A 83 -0.47 2.21 11.36
C ILE A 83 -1.89 2.30 11.89
N ASP A 84 -2.16 3.19 12.84
CA ASP A 84 -3.50 3.39 13.39
C ASP A 84 -4.46 3.94 12.33
N GLU A 85 -4.00 4.93 11.55
CA GLU A 85 -4.74 5.49 10.41
C GLU A 85 -5.03 4.43 9.34
N GLU A 86 -4.02 3.63 8.99
CA GLU A 86 -4.18 2.53 8.05
C GLU A 86 -5.12 1.45 8.58
N GLY A 87 -5.06 1.14 9.88
CA GLY A 87 -5.98 0.21 10.53
C GLY A 87 -7.43 0.69 10.47
N GLN A 88 -7.68 1.99 10.62
CA GLN A 88 -9.01 2.57 10.46
C GLN A 88 -9.48 2.50 8.99
N ARG A 89 -8.61 2.88 8.04
CA ARG A 89 -8.90 2.77 6.60
C ARG A 89 -9.26 1.34 6.22
N LEU A 90 -8.45 0.38 6.64
CA LEU A 90 -8.63 -1.03 6.35
C LEU A 90 -9.91 -1.59 7.00
N SER A 91 -10.17 -1.24 8.25
CA SER A 91 -11.39 -1.68 8.93
C SER A 91 -12.65 -1.18 8.21
N LYS A 92 -12.61 0.04 7.68
CA LYS A 92 -13.69 0.57 6.83
C LYS A 92 -13.82 -0.21 5.53
N GLU A 93 -12.71 -0.45 4.82
CA GLU A 93 -12.70 -1.24 3.59
C GLU A 93 -13.31 -2.63 3.80
N ILE A 94 -12.89 -3.34 4.85
CA ILE A 94 -13.42 -4.66 5.20
C ILE A 94 -14.92 -4.61 5.54
N ALA A 95 -15.36 -3.55 6.22
CA ALA A 95 -16.79 -3.35 6.49
C ALA A 95 -17.59 -3.09 5.21
N ASP A 96 -17.02 -2.36 4.25
CA ASP A 96 -17.67 -2.00 2.99
C ASP A 96 -17.77 -3.19 2.02
N ILE A 97 -16.70 -3.99 1.88
CA ILE A 97 -16.65 -5.10 0.91
C ILE A 97 -16.94 -6.49 1.51
N GLY A 98 -16.87 -6.61 2.83
CA GLY A 98 -17.04 -7.87 3.57
C GLY A 98 -15.72 -8.64 3.75
N ALA A 99 -15.54 -9.21 4.95
CA ALA A 99 -14.33 -9.91 5.35
C ALA A 99 -13.99 -11.11 4.46
N GLU A 100 -14.97 -11.91 4.05
CA GLU A 100 -14.72 -13.09 3.19
C GLU A 100 -14.14 -12.67 1.84
N ARG A 101 -14.75 -11.66 1.20
CA ARG A 101 -14.27 -11.15 -0.09
C ARG A 101 -12.88 -10.55 0.04
N TRP A 102 -12.68 -9.70 1.05
CA TRP A 102 -11.38 -9.08 1.31
C TRP A 102 -10.28 -10.13 1.51
N CYS A 103 -10.55 -11.19 2.29
CA CYS A 103 -9.59 -12.27 2.51
C CYS A 103 -9.29 -13.09 1.26
N ALA A 104 -10.29 -13.33 0.41
CA ALA A 104 -10.09 -13.99 -0.88
C ALA A 104 -9.17 -13.16 -1.80
N ASP A 105 -9.37 -11.84 -1.84
CA ASP A 105 -8.54 -10.93 -2.63
C ASP A 105 -7.10 -10.87 -2.09
N GLN A 106 -6.90 -10.81 -0.77
CA GLN A 106 -5.56 -10.88 -0.17
C GLN A 106 -4.84 -12.19 -0.47
N ARG A 107 -5.56 -13.32 -0.43
CA ARG A 107 -5.01 -14.63 -0.77
C ARG A 107 -4.53 -14.69 -2.20
N ASP A 108 -5.32 -14.18 -3.14
CA ASP A 108 -4.97 -14.16 -4.56
C ASP A 108 -3.71 -13.32 -4.82
N ILE A 109 -3.64 -12.12 -4.23
CA ILE A 109 -2.48 -11.22 -4.34
C ILE A 109 -1.22 -11.90 -3.79
N LEU A 110 -1.25 -12.35 -2.52
CA LEU A 110 -0.04 -12.89 -1.88
C LEU A 110 0.44 -14.18 -2.53
N ASN A 111 -0.47 -15.06 -2.96
CA ASN A 111 -0.07 -16.30 -3.65
C ASN A 111 0.50 -16.03 -5.04
N THR A 112 -0.01 -15.04 -5.76
CA THR A 112 0.55 -14.63 -7.07
C THR A 112 1.98 -14.13 -6.92
N ASP A 113 2.26 -13.41 -5.83
CA ASP A 113 3.59 -12.90 -5.52
C ASP A 113 4.51 -13.95 -4.84
N GLY A 114 4.05 -15.20 -4.72
CA GLY A 114 4.81 -16.31 -4.11
C GLY A 114 4.92 -16.25 -2.58
N ILE A 115 4.19 -15.34 -1.93
CA ILE A 115 4.17 -15.15 -0.48
C ILE A 115 3.10 -16.07 0.13
N ARG A 116 3.53 -17.22 0.66
CA ARG A 116 2.64 -18.27 1.16
C ARG A 116 2.17 -18.01 2.60
N VAL A 117 1.36 -16.97 2.79
CA VAL A 117 0.68 -16.69 4.08
C VAL A 117 -0.58 -17.54 4.23
N PHE A 118 -1.31 -17.78 3.14
CA PHE A 118 -2.46 -18.67 3.09
C PHE A 118 -1.99 -20.09 2.73
N LEU A 119 -2.39 -21.08 3.53
CA LEU A 119 -1.90 -22.47 3.45
C LEU A 119 -2.81 -23.41 2.66
N ASP A 120 -4.00 -22.94 2.29
CA ASP A 120 -5.03 -23.69 1.59
C ASP A 120 -4.93 -23.61 0.06
#